data_AF-A0A3N5JID0-F1
#
_entry.id   AF-A0A3N5JID0-F1
#
_cell.length_a   1.000
_cell.length_b   1.000
_cell.length_c   1.000
_cell.angle_alpha   90.00
_cell.angle_beta   90.00
_cell.angle_gamma   90.00
#
_symmetry.space_group_name_H-M   'P 1'
#
loop_
_entity.id
_entity.type
_entity.pdbx_description
1 polymer ?
#
loop_
_entity_poly.entity_id
_entity_poly.type
_entity_poly.pdbx_seq_one_letter_code
_entity_poly.pdbx_strand_id
1 'polypeptide(L)'
;MMDIARRLVVLGVPAAIAVRNPFAPDDALLFAKALYAELCQNGQIETASSSARRTLLQKNPPTASFAIPMLFLRVAEGQMWNLKETAVKASAGKKSFLDQWQKWVVLIGTLFAILGAVLDLPAKLAKLSELRLSNKKIIASRTIDEPRPQILEGQIVDENGAPIEGVKVYLPEYDKTIITNDWGKYKFEIIAPADARVKLQAQKTGYEILNQDPALGGKPDTFQMHPAGIQP
;
A
#
# COMPACT_ATOMS: atom_id res chain seq x y z
N MET A 1 26.15 -20.92 16.10
CA MET A 1 25.55 -19.85 15.27
C MET A 1 24.03 -20.06 15.31
N MET A 2 23.27 -19.13 15.88
CA MET A 2 21.84 -19.29 16.14
C MET A 2 21.01 -19.08 14.86
N ASP A 3 20.08 -19.98 14.57
CA ASP A 3 19.14 -19.89 13.44
C ASP A 3 18.07 -18.81 13.70
N ILE A 4 18.13 -17.71 12.95
CA ILE A 4 17.22 -16.56 13.08
C ILE A 4 15.77 -16.96 12.79
N ALA A 5 15.53 -17.83 11.81
CA ALA A 5 14.18 -18.20 11.40
C ALA A 5 13.47 -18.98 12.52
N ARG A 6 14.18 -19.92 13.15
CA ARG A 6 13.68 -20.62 14.34
C ARG A 6 13.35 -19.65 15.47
N ARG A 7 14.21 -18.66 15.71
CA ARG A 7 13.98 -17.65 16.78
C ARG A 7 12.76 -16.80 16.50
N LEU A 8 12.51 -16.40 15.24
CA LEU A 8 11.31 -15.65 14.85
C LEU A 8 10.03 -16.44 15.13
N VAL A 9 10.01 -17.73 14.81
CA VAL A 9 8.87 -18.61 15.10
C VAL A 9 8.62 -18.73 16.61
N VAL A 10 9.69 -18.88 17.41
CA VAL A 10 9.58 -18.88 18.89
C VAL A 10 9.05 -17.54 19.44
N LEU A 11 9.45 -16.41 18.83
CA LEU A 11 8.97 -15.07 19.18
C LEU A 11 7.54 -14.78 18.68
N GLY A 12 6.89 -15.74 18.05
CA GLY A 12 5.48 -15.65 17.70
C GLY A 12 5.19 -15.34 16.24
N VAL A 13 6.21 -15.22 15.39
CA VAL A 13 6.02 -15.10 13.94
C VAL A 13 5.33 -16.38 13.42
N PRO A 14 4.22 -16.26 12.66
CA PRO A 14 3.41 -17.42 12.27
C PRO A 14 4.13 -18.39 11.32
N ALA A 15 4.97 -17.86 10.43
CA ALA A 15 5.77 -18.61 9.49
C ALA A 15 7.03 -17.83 9.10
N ALA A 16 8.15 -18.52 8.86
CA ALA A 16 9.37 -17.95 8.35
C ALA A 16 9.97 -18.83 7.25
N ILE A 17 10.46 -18.24 6.17
CA ILE A 17 11.24 -18.95 5.14
C ILE A 17 12.70 -18.54 5.27
N ALA A 18 13.60 -19.52 5.29
CA ALA A 18 15.04 -19.31 5.33
C ALA A 18 15.73 -20.09 4.21
N VAL A 19 16.97 -19.74 3.92
CA VAL A 19 17.83 -20.44 2.97
C VAL A 19 19.01 -21.05 3.72
N ARG A 20 19.38 -22.31 3.40
CA ARG A 20 20.49 -23.00 4.06
C ARG A 20 21.83 -22.84 3.33
N ASN A 21 21.78 -22.78 2.00
CA ASN A 21 22.94 -22.73 1.10
C ASN A 21 22.88 -21.43 0.27
N PRO A 22 23.99 -21.04 -0.41
CA PRO A 22 23.95 -19.96 -1.39
C PRO A 22 22.80 -20.16 -2.37
N PHE A 23 21.91 -19.18 -2.43
CA PHE A 23 20.72 -19.21 -3.25
C PHE A 23 20.86 -18.13 -4.33
N ALA A 24 20.91 -18.55 -5.59
CA ALA A 24 21.16 -17.65 -6.71
C ALA A 24 20.07 -16.55 -6.76
N PRO A 25 20.43 -15.27 -7.02
CA PRO A 25 19.45 -14.18 -7.04
C PRO A 25 18.26 -14.42 -7.96
N ASP A 26 18.48 -14.98 -9.15
CA ASP A 26 17.42 -15.28 -10.12
C ASP A 26 16.46 -16.38 -9.64
N ASP A 27 16.99 -17.37 -8.91
CA ASP A 27 16.19 -18.44 -8.31
C ASP A 27 15.43 -17.92 -7.08
N ALA A 28 16.04 -17.03 -6.30
CA ALA A 28 15.37 -16.35 -5.20
C ALA A 28 14.19 -15.49 -5.66
N LEU A 29 14.39 -14.72 -6.73
CA LEU A 29 13.33 -13.90 -7.32
C LEU A 29 12.20 -14.77 -7.88
N LEU A 30 12.55 -15.85 -8.60
CA LEU A 30 11.56 -16.77 -9.15
C LEU A 30 10.76 -17.48 -8.07
N PHE A 31 11.43 -17.96 -7.02
CA PHE A 31 10.80 -18.57 -5.86
C PHE A 31 9.85 -17.59 -5.18
N ALA A 32 10.29 -16.36 -4.91
CA ALA A 32 9.47 -15.34 -4.26
C ALA A 32 8.22 -15.00 -5.09
N LYS A 33 8.37 -14.82 -6.42
CA LYS A 33 7.25 -14.54 -7.33
C LYS A 33 6.20 -15.66 -7.27
N ALA A 34 6.62 -16.92 -7.37
CA ALA A 34 5.70 -18.07 -7.33
C ALA A 34 5.06 -18.24 -5.94
N LEU A 35 5.84 -18.05 -4.86
CA LEU A 35 5.37 -18.13 -3.47
C LEU A 35 4.26 -17.10 -3.22
N TYR A 36 4.52 -15.83 -3.49
CA TYR A 36 3.54 -14.77 -3.22
C TYR A 36 2.31 -14.87 -4.12
N ALA A 37 2.48 -15.29 -5.38
CA ALA A 37 1.35 -15.49 -6.29
C ALA A 37 0.38 -16.57 -5.78
N GLU A 38 0.89 -17.69 -5.26
CA GLU A 38 0.07 -18.76 -4.69
C GLU A 38 -0.52 -18.37 -3.34
N LEU A 39 0.30 -17.76 -2.46
CA LEU A 39 -0.11 -17.35 -1.13
C LEU A 39 -1.25 -16.32 -1.18
N CYS A 40 -1.24 -15.39 -2.13
CA CYS A 40 -2.33 -14.44 -2.34
C CYS A 40 -3.65 -15.08 -2.78
N GLN A 41 -3.63 -16.29 -3.35
CA GLN A 41 -4.85 -16.95 -3.83
C GLN A 41 -5.57 -17.74 -2.75
N ASN A 42 -4.81 -18.46 -1.91
CA ASN A 42 -5.37 -19.42 -0.95
C ASN A 42 -4.96 -19.15 0.50
N GLY A 43 -3.99 -18.27 0.75
CA GLY A 43 -3.46 -17.96 2.08
C GLY A 43 -2.73 -19.13 2.75
N GLN A 44 -2.43 -20.20 2.01
CA GLN A 44 -1.84 -21.44 2.53
C GLN A 44 -0.33 -21.48 2.24
N ILE A 45 0.48 -21.31 3.28
CA ILE A 45 1.95 -21.14 3.13
C ILE A 45 2.67 -22.40 2.68
N GLU A 46 2.20 -23.58 3.07
CA GLU A 46 2.80 -24.86 2.67
C GLU A 46 2.55 -25.14 1.18
N THR A 47 1.32 -24.88 0.72
CA THR A 47 0.94 -24.95 -0.69
C THR A 47 1.75 -23.97 -1.51
N ALA A 48 1.85 -22.72 -1.04
CA ALA A 48 2.66 -21.68 -1.67
C ALA A 48 4.14 -22.08 -1.79
N SER A 49 4.73 -22.57 -0.70
CA SER A 49 6.12 -23.00 -0.68
C SER A 49 6.35 -24.19 -1.61
N SER A 50 5.43 -25.15 -1.66
CA SER A 50 5.54 -26.33 -2.52
C SER A 50 5.39 -25.97 -4.00
N SER A 51 4.47 -25.08 -4.33
CA SER A 51 4.28 -24.54 -5.69
C SER A 51 5.55 -23.81 -6.16
N ALA A 52 6.11 -22.95 -5.30
CA ALA A 52 7.33 -22.22 -5.60
C ALA A 52 8.56 -23.14 -5.80
N ARG A 53 8.71 -24.19 -4.98
CA ARG A 53 9.77 -25.20 -5.19
C ARG A 53 9.60 -25.94 -6.52
N ARG A 54 8.35 -26.27 -6.90
CA ARG A 54 8.06 -26.91 -8.19
C ARG A 54 8.45 -26.00 -9.37
N THR A 55 8.23 -24.69 -9.26
CA THR A 55 8.67 -23.73 -10.29
C THR A 55 10.20 -23.74 -10.45
N LEU A 56 10.96 -23.80 -9.36
CA LEU A 56 12.42 -23.92 -9.42
C LEU A 56 12.87 -25.23 -10.07
N LEU A 57 12.22 -26.34 -9.71
CA LEU A 57 12.49 -27.67 -10.28
C LEU A 57 12.24 -27.69 -11.80
N GLN A 58 11.19 -27.02 -12.26
CA GLN A 58 10.86 -26.93 -13.68
C GLN A 58 11.82 -26.05 -14.48
N LYS A 59 12.35 -24.97 -13.88
CA LYS A 59 13.31 -24.08 -14.54
C LYS A 59 14.66 -24.77 -14.76
N ASN A 60 15.24 -25.34 -13.69
CA ASN A 60 16.60 -25.88 -13.72
C ASN A 60 16.71 -27.12 -12.80
N PRO A 61 16.40 -28.33 -13.31
CA PRO A 61 16.55 -29.58 -12.56
C PRO A 61 17.96 -29.85 -11.97
N PRO A 62 19.09 -29.51 -12.63
CA PRO A 62 20.42 -29.93 -12.18
C PRO A 62 20.94 -29.24 -10.92
N THR A 63 20.53 -28.00 -10.63
CA THR A 63 21.13 -27.17 -9.58
C THR A 63 20.60 -27.44 -8.17
N ALA A 64 19.58 -28.30 -8.03
CA ALA A 64 18.91 -28.62 -6.75
C ALA A 64 18.46 -27.38 -5.94
N SER A 65 18.35 -26.20 -6.57
CA SER A 65 17.95 -24.94 -5.92
C SER A 65 16.59 -25.04 -5.23
N PHE A 66 15.70 -25.92 -5.72
CA PHE A 66 14.39 -26.17 -5.13
C PHE A 66 14.46 -26.70 -3.69
N ALA A 67 15.57 -27.33 -3.29
CA ALA A 67 15.77 -27.90 -1.95
C ALA A 67 16.39 -26.90 -0.95
N ILE A 68 16.80 -25.71 -1.40
CA ILE A 68 17.47 -24.71 -0.56
C ILE A 68 16.50 -23.97 0.38
N PRO A 69 15.30 -23.54 -0.05
CA PRO A 69 14.37 -22.84 0.82
C PRO A 69 13.77 -23.79 1.86
N MET A 70 13.80 -23.39 3.13
CA MET A 70 13.21 -24.11 4.25
C MET A 70 12.08 -23.28 4.85
N LEU A 71 10.97 -23.93 5.14
CA LEU A 71 9.80 -23.33 5.76
C LEU A 71 9.76 -23.72 7.24
N PHE A 72 9.62 -22.73 8.11
CA PHE A 72 9.41 -22.88 9.55
C PHE A 72 8.01 -22.39 9.88
N LEU A 73 7.24 -23.19 10.61
CA LEU A 73 5.84 -22.92 10.92
C LEU A 73 5.58 -22.94 12.41
N ARG A 74 4.75 -22.01 12.85
CA ARG A 74 4.10 -22.03 14.16
C ARG A 74 2.62 -22.44 14.06
N VAL A 75 1.97 -22.03 12.97
CA VAL A 75 0.53 -22.23 12.76
C VAL A 75 0.27 -23.67 12.32
N ALA A 76 -0.58 -24.38 13.06
CA ALA A 76 -0.83 -25.81 12.85
C ALA A 76 -1.39 -26.15 11.45
N GLU A 77 -2.14 -25.22 10.85
CA GLU A 77 -2.83 -25.46 9.57
C GLU A 77 -2.18 -24.75 8.38
N GLY A 78 -1.04 -24.07 8.55
CA GLY A 78 -0.38 -23.32 7.47
C GLY A 78 -1.18 -22.14 6.90
N GLN A 79 -2.38 -21.85 7.43
CA GLN A 79 -3.24 -20.77 6.98
C GLN A 79 -2.78 -19.43 7.54
N MET A 80 -2.36 -18.53 6.66
CA MET A 80 -1.93 -17.17 7.02
C MET A 80 -3.10 -16.19 7.02
N TRP A 81 -4.06 -16.34 6.11
CA TRP A 81 -5.29 -15.54 6.04
C TRP A 81 -6.39 -16.26 5.27
N ASN A 82 -7.66 -16.07 5.63
CA ASN A 82 -8.79 -16.67 4.93
C ASN A 82 -9.58 -15.60 4.18
N LEU A 83 -9.38 -15.48 2.86
CA LEU A 83 -10.07 -14.48 2.02
C LEU A 83 -11.60 -14.61 2.01
N LYS A 84 -12.13 -15.81 2.28
CA LYS A 84 -13.58 -16.03 2.39
C LYS A 84 -14.14 -15.50 3.70
N GLU A 85 -13.37 -15.61 4.79
CA GLU A 85 -13.78 -15.12 6.11
C GLU A 85 -13.55 -13.61 6.27
N THR A 86 -12.49 -13.04 5.69
CA THR A 86 -12.30 -11.58 5.66
C THR A 86 -13.36 -10.87 4.84
N ALA A 87 -13.87 -11.46 3.76
CA ALA A 87 -14.99 -10.89 3.01
C ALA A 87 -16.30 -10.87 3.81
N VAL A 88 -16.54 -11.89 4.65
CA VAL A 88 -17.71 -11.97 5.54
C VAL A 88 -17.59 -11.03 6.75
N LYS A 89 -16.39 -10.87 7.32
CA LYS A 89 -16.14 -9.88 8.39
C LYS A 89 -16.15 -8.44 7.87
N ALA A 90 -15.67 -8.19 6.65
CA ALA A 90 -15.75 -6.89 5.98
C ALA A 90 -17.20 -6.48 5.65
N SER A 91 -18.12 -7.43 5.48
CA SER A 91 -19.55 -7.13 5.31
C SER A 91 -20.30 -7.01 6.65
N ALA A 92 -19.84 -7.67 7.72
CA ALA A 92 -20.41 -7.58 9.06
C ALA A 92 -20.03 -6.28 9.83
N GLY A 93 -18.87 -5.67 9.54
CA GLY A 93 -18.41 -4.43 10.19
C GLY A 93 -19.05 -3.12 9.69
N LYS A 94 -19.95 -3.17 8.71
CA LYS A 94 -20.49 -1.95 8.05
C LYS A 94 -21.54 -1.16 8.85
N LYS A 95 -22.01 -1.64 10.01
CA LYS A 95 -23.12 -0.99 10.73
C LYS A 95 -22.74 -0.01 11.84
N SER A 96 -21.50 0.02 12.34
CA SER A 96 -21.12 0.92 13.46
C SER A 96 -20.49 2.25 13.05
N PHE A 97 -20.02 2.38 11.81
CA PHE A 97 -19.33 3.59 11.35
C PHE A 97 -20.30 4.67 10.83
N LEU A 98 -21.41 4.26 10.19
CA LEU A 98 -22.44 5.17 9.67
C LEU A 98 -23.23 5.87 10.80
N ASP A 99 -23.47 5.17 11.92
CA ASP A 99 -24.15 5.74 13.10
C ASP A 99 -23.26 6.75 13.85
N GLN A 100 -21.94 6.54 13.89
CA GLN A 100 -21.00 7.52 14.46
C GLN A 100 -20.79 8.72 13.52
N TRP A 101 -20.89 8.50 12.22
CA TRP A 101 -20.80 9.55 11.21
C TRP A 101 -22.03 10.46 11.18
N GLN A 102 -23.25 9.91 11.31
CA GLN A 102 -24.48 10.71 11.38
C GLN A 102 -24.54 11.65 12.61
N LYS A 103 -23.97 11.24 13.74
CA LYS A 103 -23.90 12.11 14.94
C LYS A 103 -23.03 13.34 14.72
N TRP A 104 -22.02 13.28 13.84
CA TRP A 104 -21.17 14.41 13.49
C TRP A 104 -21.79 15.33 12.42
N VAL A 105 -22.60 14.79 11.51
CA VAL A 105 -23.26 15.58 10.45
C VAL A 105 -24.32 16.54 11.03
N VAL A 106 -25.00 16.21 12.12
CA VAL A 106 -25.95 17.13 12.78
C VAL A 106 -25.25 18.32 13.43
N LEU A 107 -23.99 18.16 13.89
CA LEU A 107 -23.19 19.26 14.44
C LEU A 107 -22.55 20.16 13.36
N ILE A 108 -22.40 19.66 12.12
CA ILE A 108 -21.89 20.43 10.98
C ILE A 108 -23.04 21.02 10.14
N GLY A 109 -24.25 20.49 10.28
CA GLY A 109 -25.46 20.86 9.52
C GLY A 109 -26.01 22.27 9.77
N THR A 110 -25.50 23.00 10.77
CA THR A 110 -25.83 24.42 10.94
C THR A 110 -24.91 25.37 10.18
N LEU A 111 -23.78 24.90 9.61
CA LEU A 111 -22.90 25.74 8.78
C LEU A 111 -23.03 25.46 7.27
N PHE A 112 -23.71 24.37 6.89
CA PHE A 112 -23.93 23.96 5.49
C PHE A 112 -25.27 24.44 4.91
N ALA A 113 -25.72 25.65 5.29
CA ALA A 113 -26.85 26.31 4.66
C ALA A 113 -26.45 27.33 3.57
N ILE A 114 -25.14 27.53 3.31
CA ILE A 114 -24.68 28.62 2.43
C ILE A 114 -24.16 28.17 1.05
N LEU A 115 -23.92 26.89 0.79
CA LEU A 115 -23.54 26.47 -0.58
C LEU A 115 -24.47 25.41 -1.15
N GLY A 116 -25.69 25.86 -1.41
CA GLY A 116 -26.56 25.22 -2.39
C GLY A 116 -26.01 25.41 -3.80
N ALA A 117 -26.26 24.40 -4.64
CA ALA A 117 -25.93 24.30 -6.06
C ALA A 117 -24.47 23.97 -6.41
N VAL A 118 -24.15 22.68 -6.46
CA VAL A 118 -23.63 21.95 -7.64
C VAL A 118 -23.26 20.56 -7.14
N LEU A 119 -24.13 19.57 -7.33
CA LEU A 119 -23.76 18.15 -7.40
C LEU A 119 -24.96 17.36 -7.90
N ASP A 120 -25.14 17.46 -9.21
CA ASP A 120 -25.94 16.51 -9.99
C ASP A 120 -25.06 15.27 -10.25
N LEU A 121 -25.43 14.14 -9.66
CA LEU A 121 -24.99 12.77 -9.98
C LEU A 121 -26.27 12.02 -10.38
N PRO A 122 -26.33 11.12 -11.39
CA PRO A 122 -25.33 10.07 -11.68
C PRO A 122 -25.37 9.48 -13.13
N ALA A 123 -24.38 9.73 -14.00
CA ALA A 123 -24.37 9.08 -15.33
C ALA A 123 -23.01 8.55 -15.83
N LYS A 124 -21.90 8.78 -15.10
CA LYS A 124 -20.55 8.41 -15.57
C LYS A 124 -19.96 7.13 -14.97
N LEU A 125 -20.67 6.45 -14.08
CA LEU A 125 -20.18 5.22 -13.43
C LEU A 125 -20.42 3.94 -14.25
N ALA A 126 -21.28 3.98 -15.28
CA ALA A 126 -21.53 2.84 -16.16
C ALA A 126 -20.41 2.58 -17.20
N LYS A 127 -19.47 3.52 -17.39
CA LYS A 127 -18.38 3.42 -18.38
C LYS A 127 -17.10 2.74 -17.87
N LEU A 128 -17.06 2.35 -16.59
CA LEU A 128 -15.87 1.79 -15.94
C LEU A 128 -15.76 0.25 -16.02
N SER A 129 -16.82 -0.46 -16.41
CA SER A 129 -16.80 -1.94 -16.52
C SER A 129 -16.26 -2.46 -17.86
N GLU A 130 -16.26 -1.64 -18.92
CA GLU A 130 -15.77 -2.04 -20.24
C GLU A 130 -14.23 -1.94 -20.38
N LEU A 131 -13.54 -1.28 -19.45
CA LEU A 131 -12.07 -1.17 -19.44
C LEU A 131 -11.35 -2.42 -18.90
N ARG A 132 -12.07 -3.47 -18.48
CA ARG A 132 -11.49 -4.65 -17.81
C ARG A 132 -11.17 -5.84 -18.74
N LEU A 133 -11.46 -5.77 -20.04
CA LEU A 133 -11.18 -6.89 -20.98
C LEU A 133 -10.34 -6.55 -22.21
N SER A 134 -9.82 -5.33 -22.35
CA SER A 134 -8.92 -4.97 -23.46
C SER A 134 -7.46 -4.83 -22.99
N ASN A 135 -6.93 -5.83 -22.29
CA ASN A 135 -5.49 -5.91 -21.99
C ASN A 135 -4.91 -7.30 -22.28
N LYS A 136 -5.47 -7.97 -23.29
CA LYS A 136 -4.92 -9.20 -23.90
C LYS A 136 -4.29 -8.90 -25.25
N LYS A 137 -3.47 -7.84 -25.39
CA LYS A 137 -2.59 -7.64 -26.57
C LYS A 137 -1.59 -6.49 -26.40
N ILE A 138 -0.72 -6.50 -25.41
CA ILE A 138 0.53 -5.70 -25.48
C ILE A 138 1.67 -6.53 -24.85
N ILE A 139 2.04 -7.62 -25.53
CA ILE A 139 3.35 -8.25 -25.35
C ILE A 139 4.22 -7.73 -26.49
N ALA A 140 4.82 -6.56 -26.29
CA ALA A 140 6.03 -6.08 -26.96
C ALA A 140 6.28 -4.64 -26.51
N SER A 141 7.41 -4.40 -25.84
CA SER A 141 7.97 -3.09 -25.47
C SER A 141 7.45 -2.47 -24.16
N ARG A 142 8.02 -2.86 -23.01
CA ARG A 142 8.15 -1.93 -21.86
C ARG A 142 9.20 -2.42 -20.87
N THR A 143 10.16 -1.57 -20.62
CA THR A 143 11.16 -1.65 -19.56
C THR A 143 10.46 -1.70 -18.20
N ILE A 144 10.19 -2.93 -17.73
CA ILE A 144 10.04 -3.37 -16.33
C ILE A 144 9.39 -2.35 -15.35
N ASP A 145 8.06 -2.33 -15.35
CA ASP A 145 7.18 -1.76 -14.30
C ASP A 145 7.21 -2.62 -13.01
N GLU A 146 8.40 -2.97 -12.48
CA GLU A 146 8.48 -3.72 -11.22
C GLU A 146 8.26 -2.79 -10.02
N PRO A 147 7.28 -3.09 -9.14
CA PRO A 147 7.04 -2.33 -7.94
C PRO A 147 8.24 -2.50 -6.99
N ARG A 148 8.87 -1.40 -6.63
CA ARG A 148 10.04 -1.37 -5.74
C ARG A 148 9.81 -0.40 -4.58
N PRO A 149 10.49 -0.59 -3.44
CA PRO A 149 10.43 0.38 -2.34
C PRO A 149 10.92 1.75 -2.80
N GLN A 150 10.10 2.76 -2.60
CA GLN A 150 10.38 4.15 -2.93
C GLN A 150 10.07 5.05 -1.77
N ILE A 151 10.87 6.11 -1.68
CA ILE A 151 10.74 7.13 -0.66
C ILE A 151 10.06 8.34 -1.32
N LEU A 152 9.04 8.87 -0.64
CA LEU A 152 8.47 10.17 -0.92
C LEU A 152 8.69 11.05 0.30
N GLU A 153 9.59 12.01 0.17
CA GLU A 153 9.92 12.95 1.23
C GLU A 153 9.79 14.37 0.74
N GLY A 154 9.52 15.28 1.67
CA GLY A 154 9.34 16.67 1.35
C GLY A 154 9.16 17.53 2.58
N GLN A 155 8.93 18.82 2.34
CA GLN A 155 8.72 19.82 3.37
C GLN A 155 7.48 20.65 3.03
N ILE A 156 6.67 20.93 4.05
CA ILE A 156 5.51 21.80 3.96
C ILE A 156 5.85 23.11 4.65
N VAL A 157 5.72 24.21 3.90
CA VAL A 157 6.02 25.56 4.36
C VAL A 157 4.81 26.47 4.14
N ASP A 158 4.77 27.61 4.82
CA ASP A 158 3.79 28.66 4.60
C ASP A 158 4.18 29.59 3.44
N GLU A 159 3.37 30.62 3.19
CA GLU A 159 3.62 31.64 2.16
C GLU A 159 4.96 32.39 2.38
N ASN A 160 5.42 32.51 3.63
CA ASN A 160 6.69 33.15 3.97
C ASN A 160 7.89 32.19 3.91
N GLY A 161 7.66 30.92 3.54
CA GLY A 161 8.67 29.86 3.54
C GLY A 161 8.99 29.30 4.92
N ALA A 162 8.23 29.64 5.96
CA ALA A 162 8.40 29.09 7.30
C ALA A 162 7.82 27.66 7.37
N PRO A 163 8.50 26.72 8.04
CA PRO A 163 8.03 25.34 8.14
C PRO A 163 6.73 25.23 8.93
N ILE A 164 5.79 24.42 8.44
CA ILE A 164 4.50 24.19 9.10
C ILE A 164 4.50 22.82 9.81
N GLU A 165 4.53 22.84 11.13
CA GLU A 165 4.35 21.64 11.99
C GLU A 165 2.88 21.20 12.05
N GLY A 166 2.62 19.90 12.24
CA GLY A 166 1.29 19.40 12.56
C GLY A 166 0.35 19.25 11.36
N VAL A 167 0.87 19.36 10.14
CA VAL A 167 0.10 19.16 8.91
C VAL A 167 -0.16 17.68 8.72
N LYS A 168 -1.43 17.30 8.54
CA LYS A 168 -1.81 15.94 8.19
C LYS A 168 -1.63 15.74 6.70
N VAL A 169 -0.63 14.96 6.31
CA VAL A 169 -0.33 14.57 4.93
C VAL A 169 -0.90 13.19 4.68
N TYR A 170 -1.74 13.05 3.66
CA TYR A 170 -2.46 11.84 3.31
C TYR A 170 -2.18 11.44 1.85
N LEU A 171 -1.93 10.15 1.64
CA LEU A 171 -1.80 9.51 0.33
C LEU A 171 -3.01 8.59 0.10
N PRO A 172 -4.06 9.04 -0.60
CA PRO A 172 -5.29 8.25 -0.78
C PRO A 172 -5.07 6.91 -1.48
N GLU A 173 -4.11 6.85 -2.40
CA GLU A 173 -3.79 5.65 -3.17
C GLU A 173 -3.18 4.54 -2.30
N TYR A 174 -2.58 4.89 -1.17
CA TYR A 174 -1.89 3.96 -0.27
C TYR A 174 -2.50 3.90 1.14
N ASP A 175 -3.58 4.65 1.38
CA ASP A 175 -4.25 4.80 2.69
C ASP A 175 -3.24 5.09 3.83
N LYS A 176 -2.28 5.99 3.55
CA LYS A 176 -1.22 6.39 4.49
C LYS A 176 -1.38 7.84 4.91
N THR A 177 -1.30 8.10 6.21
CA THR A 177 -1.31 9.45 6.78
C THR A 177 -0.09 9.65 7.69
N ILE A 178 0.59 10.79 7.56
CA ILE A 178 1.69 11.23 8.43
C ILE A 178 1.44 12.67 8.86
N ILE A 179 1.91 13.03 10.06
CA ILE A 179 1.89 14.40 10.55
C ILE A 179 3.29 14.99 10.39
N THR A 180 3.41 16.22 9.84
CA THR A 180 4.70 16.92 9.73
C THR A 180 5.28 17.25 11.10
N ASN A 181 6.62 17.16 11.22
CA ASN A 181 7.35 17.54 12.43
C ASN A 181 7.56 19.07 12.54
N ASP A 182 8.28 19.50 13.57
CA ASP A 182 8.58 20.91 13.90
C ASP A 182 9.33 21.65 12.77
N TRP A 183 9.94 20.91 11.83
CA TRP A 183 10.59 21.44 10.63
C TRP A 183 9.73 21.32 9.37
N GLY A 184 8.45 20.97 9.50
CA GLY A 184 7.51 20.81 8.39
C GLY A 184 7.80 19.61 7.48
N LYS A 185 8.68 18.69 7.88
CA LYS A 185 9.11 17.57 7.03
C LYS A 185 8.19 16.37 7.18
N TYR A 186 8.04 15.62 6.08
CA TYR A 186 7.37 14.33 6.05
C TYR A 186 8.18 13.32 5.21
N LYS A 187 7.99 12.03 5.48
CA LYS A 187 8.62 10.93 4.73
C LYS A 187 7.69 9.71 4.68
N PHE A 188 7.37 9.26 3.47
CA PHE A 188 6.64 8.02 3.21
C PHE A 188 7.56 6.99 2.58
N GLU A 189 7.38 5.73 2.96
CA GLU A 189 7.98 4.57 2.31
C GLU A 189 6.85 3.75 1.68
N ILE A 190 6.83 3.71 0.36
CA ILE A 190 5.76 3.08 -0.43
C ILE A 190 6.34 2.20 -1.53
N ILE A 191 5.60 1.16 -1.90
CA ILE A 191 6.00 0.20 -2.93
C ILE A 191 5.30 0.60 -4.22
N ALA A 192 6.07 1.10 -5.20
CA ALA A 192 5.53 1.64 -6.45
C ALA A 192 6.53 1.48 -7.61
N PRO A 193 6.09 1.60 -8.88
CA PRO A 193 6.98 1.69 -10.05
C PRO A 193 7.86 2.95 -10.01
N ALA A 194 9.11 2.87 -10.46
CA ALA A 194 10.15 3.92 -10.29
C ALA A 194 9.76 5.33 -10.77
N ASP A 195 8.78 5.44 -11.69
CA ASP A 195 8.31 6.71 -12.25
C ASP A 195 6.85 7.03 -11.87
N ALA A 196 6.30 6.38 -10.84
CA ALA A 196 4.93 6.59 -10.43
C ALA A 196 4.73 7.98 -9.80
N ARG A 197 3.55 8.56 -10.05
CA ARG A 197 3.08 9.79 -9.40
C ARG A 197 1.95 9.43 -8.46
N VAL A 198 1.86 10.13 -7.34
CA VAL A 198 0.84 9.81 -6.31
C VAL A 198 0.11 11.06 -5.89
N LYS A 199 -1.18 10.92 -5.62
CA LYS A 199 -1.96 11.99 -4.99
C LYS A 199 -1.51 12.20 -3.55
N LEU A 200 -1.11 13.41 -3.23
CA LEU A 200 -0.77 13.89 -1.90
C LEU A 200 -1.76 14.98 -1.50
N GLN A 201 -2.38 14.80 -0.34
CA GLN A 201 -3.29 15.77 0.25
C GLN A 201 -2.71 16.22 1.59
N ALA A 202 -2.58 17.52 1.81
CA ALA A 202 -2.11 18.08 3.08
C ALA A 202 -3.19 18.98 3.67
N GLN A 203 -3.51 18.77 4.95
CA GLN A 203 -4.54 19.49 5.66
C GLN A 203 -4.07 19.92 7.04
N LYS A 204 -4.32 21.18 7.38
CA LYS A 204 -4.11 21.73 8.72
C LYS A 204 -5.20 22.77 9.01
N THR A 205 -5.70 22.81 10.23
CA THR A 205 -6.66 23.83 10.65
C THR A 205 -6.03 25.23 10.49
N GLY A 206 -6.77 26.15 9.88
CA GLY A 206 -6.28 27.49 9.55
C GLY A 206 -5.54 27.59 8.21
N TYR A 207 -5.41 26.49 7.46
CA TYR A 207 -4.80 26.46 6.13
C TYR A 207 -5.74 25.81 5.11
N GLU A 208 -5.60 26.20 3.84
CA GLU A 208 -6.28 25.56 2.73
C GLU A 208 -5.80 24.12 2.53
N ILE A 209 -6.68 23.25 2.01
CA ILE A 209 -6.29 21.88 1.68
C ILE A 209 -5.40 21.91 0.45
N LEU A 210 -4.16 21.45 0.60
CA LEU A 210 -3.21 21.31 -0.49
C LEU A 210 -3.39 19.95 -1.16
N ASN A 211 -3.53 19.92 -2.49
CA ASN A 211 -3.56 18.70 -3.29
C ASN A 211 -2.45 18.77 -4.34
N GLN A 212 -1.58 17.77 -4.38
CA GLN A 212 -0.42 17.71 -5.27
C GLN A 212 -0.21 16.29 -5.79
N ASP A 213 0.45 16.16 -6.94
CA ASP A 213 0.75 14.86 -7.56
C ASP A 213 2.28 14.66 -7.71
N PRO A 214 3.06 14.58 -6.61
CA PRO A 214 4.51 14.40 -6.67
C PRO A 214 4.93 13.12 -7.39
N ALA A 215 6.13 13.16 -7.98
CA ALA A 215 6.80 11.96 -8.50
C ALA A 215 7.51 11.22 -7.36
N LEU A 216 7.45 9.90 -7.38
CA LEU A 216 8.14 9.06 -6.41
C LEU A 216 9.62 8.88 -6.74
N GLY A 217 10.44 8.67 -5.70
CA GLY A 217 11.88 8.41 -5.87
C GLY A 217 12.70 9.60 -6.36
N GLY A 218 12.10 10.79 -6.44
CA GLY A 218 12.72 12.04 -6.86
C GLY A 218 13.43 12.79 -5.74
N LYS A 219 13.80 14.04 -6.04
CA LYS A 219 14.34 14.98 -5.04
C LYS A 219 13.23 15.34 -4.02
N PRO A 220 13.58 15.70 -2.78
CA PRO A 220 12.59 16.17 -1.81
C PRO A 220 11.84 17.40 -2.35
N ASP A 221 10.52 17.29 -2.42
CA ASP A 221 9.67 18.38 -2.89
C ASP A 221 9.31 19.32 -1.73
N THR A 222 9.24 20.62 -2.02
CA THR A 222 8.76 21.63 -1.07
C THR A 222 7.40 22.12 -1.53
N PHE A 223 6.41 22.03 -0.64
CA PHE A 223 5.04 22.43 -0.93
C PHE A 223 4.60 23.58 -0.02
N GLN A 224 3.98 24.59 -0.63
CA GLN A 224 3.48 25.76 0.08
C GLN A 224 1.99 25.60 0.38
N MET A 225 1.60 25.84 1.62
CA MET A 225 0.20 25.94 2.03
C MET A 225 -0.17 27.39 2.31
N HIS A 226 -1.31 27.82 1.77
CA HIS A 226 -1.84 29.14 2.06
C HIS A 226 -2.73 29.09 3.30
N PRO A 227 -2.71 30.13 4.14
CA PRO A 227 -3.69 30.30 5.19
C PRO A 227 -5.11 30.25 4.59
N ALA A 228 -6.03 29.57 5.26
CA ALA A 228 -7.43 29.62 4.85
C ALA A 228 -7.90 31.06 5.05
N GLY A 229 -8.16 31.78 3.96
CA GLY A 229 -8.62 33.15 4.01
C GLY A 229 -9.84 33.26 4.92
N ILE A 230 -9.78 34.15 5.90
CA ILE A 230 -10.98 34.56 6.64
C ILE A 230 -11.81 35.34 5.62
N GLN A 231 -12.81 34.69 5.00
CA GLN A 231 -13.84 35.45 4.30
C GLN A 231 -14.55 36.31 5.37
N PRO A 232 -14.52 37.65 5.24
CA PRO A 232 -15.13 38.56 6.20
C PRO A 232 -16.66 38.38 6.28
#